data_AF-A0A7M1PZJ4-F1
#
_entry.id   AF-A0A7M1PZJ4-F1
#
_cell.length_a   1.000
_cell.length_b   1.000
_cell.length_c   1.000
_cell.angle_alpha   90.00
_cell.angle_beta   90.00
_cell.angle_gamma   90.00
#
_symmetry.space_group_name_H-M   'P 1'
#
loop_
_entity.id
_entity.type
_entity.pdbx_description
1 polymer ?
#
loop_
_entity_poly.entity_id
_entity_poly.type
_entity_poly.pdbx_seq_one_letter_code
_entity_poly.pdbx_strand_id
1 'polypeptide(L)'
;MKYTLPSSTILAALYVLSNPAANFFSNLSNIFFIVGLIHLFIGLAIAVKNGGLFKGLNYFWYKNFIHKRKQSGDTDDPELVKPMNIYEFTQERYSKKYQYKHFLVIGISGFVFAIFMAVI
;
A
#
# COMPACT_ATOMS: atom_id res chain seq x y z
N MET A 1 20.79 2.60 -5.51
CA MET A 1 19.36 2.46 -5.84
C MET A 1 19.25 1.97 -7.27
N LYS A 2 19.19 0.65 -7.47
CA LYS A 2 19.04 0.01 -8.78
C LYS A 2 17.86 -0.96 -8.66
N TYR A 3 17.09 -1.11 -9.75
CA TYR A 3 16.03 -2.10 -9.96
C TYR A 3 14.59 -1.77 -9.52
N THR A 4 14.02 -0.64 -9.97
CA THR A 4 12.55 -0.44 -10.00
C THR A 4 11.99 -0.23 -11.41
N LEU A 5 12.78 -0.47 -12.46
CA LEU A 5 12.39 -0.28 -13.87
C LEU A 5 11.92 -1.52 -14.66
N PRO A 6 12.15 -2.81 -14.27
CA PRO A 6 11.83 -3.92 -15.19
C PRO A 6 10.36 -4.38 -15.16
N SER A 7 9.63 -4.20 -14.05
CA SER A 7 8.25 -4.71 -13.95
C SER A 7 7.26 -3.90 -14.78
N SER A 8 7.43 -2.57 -14.83
CA SER A 8 6.55 -1.67 -15.58
C SER A 8 6.70 -1.82 -17.10
N THR A 9 7.92 -2.10 -17.59
CA THR A 9 8.18 -2.33 -19.02
C THR A 9 7.60 -3.65 -19.50
N ILE A 10 7.70 -4.71 -18.68
CA ILE A 10 7.09 -6.01 -19.00
C ILE A 10 5.56 -5.88 -19.07
N LEU A 11 4.96 -5.16 -18.12
CA LEU A 11 3.50 -4.94 -18.09
C LEU A 11 3.03 -4.13 -19.31
N ALA A 12 3.79 -3.09 -19.69
CA ALA A 12 3.50 -2.27 -20.87
C ALA A 12 3.57 -3.09 -22.16
N ALA A 13 4.60 -3.94 -22.31
CA ALA A 13 4.77 -4.78 -23.49
C ALA A 13 3.63 -5.81 -23.65
N LEU A 14 3.23 -6.47 -22.55
CA LEU A 14 2.11 -7.42 -22.56
C LEU A 14 0.79 -6.75 -22.93
N TYR A 15 0.56 -5.50 -22.50
CA TYR A 15 -0.66 -4.78 -22.79
C TYR A 15 -0.76 -4.37 -24.27
N VAL A 16 0.33 -3.88 -24.86
CA VAL A 16 0.40 -3.53 -26.30
C VAL A 16 0.17 -4.76 -27.18
N LEU A 17 0.76 -5.92 -26.82
CA LEU A 17 0.55 -7.17 -27.56
C LEU A 17 -0.88 -7.70 -27.46
N SER A 18 -1.58 -7.41 -26.37
CA SER A 18 -2.96 -7.88 -26.14
C SER A 18 -4.03 -7.01 -26.80
N ASN A 19 -3.70 -5.78 -27.22
CA ASN A 19 -4.63 -4.84 -27.87
C ASN A 19 -4.05 -4.26 -29.18
N PRO A 20 -3.86 -5.08 -30.23
CA PRO A 20 -3.27 -4.63 -31.50
C PRO A 20 -4.18 -3.67 -32.30
N ALA A 21 -5.48 -3.63 -31.99
CA ALA A 21 -6.47 -2.81 -32.69
C ALA A 21 -6.61 -1.37 -32.14
N ALA A 22 -6.04 -1.08 -30.97
CA ALA A 22 -6.07 0.25 -30.37
C ALA A 22 -4.88 1.08 -30.87
N ASN A 23 -5.15 2.36 -31.20
CA ASN A 23 -4.11 3.31 -31.56
C ASN A 23 -3.01 3.35 -30.48
N PHE A 24 -1.76 3.47 -30.91
CA PHE A 24 -0.59 3.45 -30.01
C PHE A 24 -0.75 4.38 -28.79
N PHE A 25 -1.29 5.58 -29.00
CA PHE A 25 -1.56 6.56 -27.94
C PHE A 25 -2.63 6.09 -26.93
N SER A 26 -3.69 5.42 -27.41
CA SER A 26 -4.73 4.85 -26.54
C SER A 26 -4.18 3.71 -25.67
N ASN A 27 -3.35 2.83 -26.24
CA ASN A 27 -2.67 1.79 -25.48
C ASN A 27 -1.72 2.38 -24.43
N LEU A 28 -0.95 3.42 -24.78
CA LEU A 28 -0.06 4.11 -23.84
C LEU A 28 -0.85 4.76 -22.71
N SER A 29 -1.95 5.46 -23.03
CA SER A 29 -2.84 6.07 -22.04
C SER A 29 -3.35 5.05 -21.03
N ASN A 30 -3.85 3.89 -21.51
CA ASN A 30 -4.33 2.83 -20.64
C ASN A 30 -3.23 2.26 -19.72
N ILE A 31 -2.01 2.09 -20.23
CA ILE A 31 -0.87 1.62 -19.43
C ILE A 31 -0.55 2.63 -18.32
N PHE A 32 -0.43 3.92 -18.66
CA PHE A 32 -0.16 4.97 -17.67
C PHE A 32 -1.30 5.11 -16.65
N PHE A 33 -2.55 4.92 -17.09
CA PHE A 33 -3.71 4.91 -16.21
C PHE A 33 -3.64 3.78 -15.19
N ILE A 34 -3.42 2.54 -15.66
CA ILE A 34 -3.33 1.35 -14.78
C ILE A 34 -2.15 1.48 -13.82
N VAL A 35 -0.97 1.87 -14.31
CA VAL A 35 0.22 2.05 -13.48
C VAL A 35 0.03 3.17 -12.45
N GLY A 36 -0.57 4.29 -12.87
CA GLY A 36 -0.90 5.40 -11.98
C GLY A 36 -1.89 4.99 -10.89
N LEU A 37 -2.92 4.24 -11.25
CA LEU A 37 -3.93 3.72 -10.33
C LEU A 37 -3.33 2.77 -9.27
N ILE A 38 -2.46 1.84 -9.69
CA ILE A 38 -1.75 0.94 -8.77
C ILE A 38 -0.91 1.74 -7.77
N HIS A 39 -0.14 2.73 -8.24
CA HIS A 39 0.70 3.55 -7.37
C HIS A 39 -0.14 4.41 -6.40
N LEU A 40 -1.29 4.89 -6.86
CA LEU A 40 -2.23 5.64 -6.03
C LEU A 40 -2.83 4.75 -4.92
N PHE A 41 -3.25 3.52 -5.24
CA PHE A 41 -3.72 2.56 -4.24
C PHE A 41 -2.64 2.18 -3.23
N ILE A 42 -1.40 1.96 -3.67
CA ILE A 42 -0.27 1.68 -2.77
C ILE A 42 -0.03 2.88 -1.85
N GLY A 43 0.05 4.10 -2.42
CA GLY A 43 0.25 5.33 -1.66
C GLY A 43 -0.86 5.56 -0.63
N LEU A 44 -2.12 5.33 -1.02
CA LEU A 44 -3.28 5.44 -0.15
C LEU A 44 -3.26 4.38 0.96
N ALA A 45 -2.97 3.11 0.64
CA ALA A 45 -2.87 2.04 1.64
C ALA A 45 -1.79 2.35 2.70
N ILE A 46 -0.65 2.90 2.29
CA ILE A 46 0.41 3.33 3.21
C ILE A 46 -0.02 4.58 4.00
N ALA A 47 -0.70 5.54 3.37
CA ALA A 47 -1.22 6.74 4.05
C ALA A 47 -2.24 6.37 5.14
N VAL A 48 -3.15 5.45 4.82
CA VAL A 48 -4.14 4.88 5.71
C VAL A 48 -3.48 4.12 6.87
N LYS A 49 -2.46 3.29 6.57
CA LYS A 49 -1.65 2.60 7.59
C LYS A 49 -0.88 3.56 8.50
N ASN A 50 -0.42 4.70 7.97
CA ASN A 50 0.29 5.73 8.72
C ASN A 50 -0.65 6.62 9.56
N GLY A 51 -1.94 6.68 9.22
CA GLY A 51 -2.96 7.43 9.94
C GLY A 51 -3.21 6.92 11.36
N GLY A 52 -3.54 7.84 12.28
CA GLY A 52 -3.74 7.53 13.70
C GLY A 52 -4.88 6.54 13.99
N LEU A 53 -5.94 6.57 13.16
CA LEU A 53 -7.13 5.72 13.34
C LEU A 53 -6.82 4.23 13.20
N PHE A 54 -5.99 3.85 12.22
CA PHE A 54 -5.61 2.44 12.01
C PHE A 54 -4.72 1.91 13.13
N LYS A 55 -3.89 2.75 13.73
CA LYS A 55 -3.07 2.37 14.89
C LYS A 55 -3.94 2.02 16.10
N GLY A 56 -4.96 2.85 16.37
CA GLY A 56 -5.93 2.60 17.44
C GLY A 56 -6.75 1.33 17.22
N LEU A 57 -7.27 1.11 16.00
CA LEU A 57 -8.00 -0.11 15.65
C LEU A 57 -7.14 -1.37 15.78
N ASN A 58 -5.90 -1.31 15.29
CA ASN A 58 -4.98 -2.44 15.38
C ASN A 58 -4.60 -2.76 16.83
N TYR A 59 -4.42 -1.73 17.67
CA TYR A 59 -4.23 -1.91 19.11
C TYR A 59 -5.46 -2.52 19.80
N PHE A 60 -6.66 -2.08 19.45
CA PHE A 60 -7.90 -2.64 19.98
C PHE A 60 -8.03 -4.13 19.67
N TRP A 61 -7.74 -4.52 18.42
CA TRP A 61 -7.73 -5.93 18.01
C TRP A 61 -6.66 -6.75 18.74
N TYR A 62 -5.44 -6.22 18.86
CA TYR A 62 -4.36 -6.85 19.62
C TYR A 62 -4.75 -7.09 21.09
N LYS A 63 -5.31 -6.06 21.75
CA LYS A 63 -5.76 -6.16 23.14
C LYS A 63 -6.85 -7.21 23.31
N ASN A 64 -7.80 -7.27 22.38
CA ASN A 64 -8.87 -8.27 22.40
C ASN A 64 -8.32 -9.70 22.20
N PHE A 65 -7.33 -9.87 21.32
CA PHE A 65 -6.68 -11.16 21.09
C PHE A 65 -5.92 -11.66 22.33
N ILE A 66 -5.17 -10.77 23.00
CA ILE A 66 -4.49 -11.10 24.25
C ILE A 66 -5.49 -11.44 25.36
N HIS A 67 -6.59 -10.68 25.48
CA HIS A 67 -7.60 -10.95 26.50
C HIS A 67 -8.24 -12.34 26.31
N LYS A 68 -8.53 -12.72 25.06
CA LYS A 68 -9.03 -14.05 24.73
C LYS A 68 -8.03 -15.16 25.06
N ARG A 69 -6.73 -14.96 24.79
CA ARG A 69 -5.69 -15.94 25.15
C ARG A 69 -5.56 -16.12 26.67
N LYS A 70 -5.65 -15.03 27.45
CA LYS A 70 -5.66 -15.13 28.92
C LYS A 70 -6.84 -15.92 29.46
N GLN A 71 -8.03 -15.75 28.87
CA GLN A 71 -9.22 -16.50 29.27
C GLN A 71 -9.17 -17.98 28.87
N SER A 72 -8.42 -18.32 27.82
CA SER A 72 -8.34 -19.69 27.32
C SER A 72 -7.38 -20.60 28.10
N GLY A 73 -6.64 -20.07 29.10
CA GLY A 73 -5.72 -20.84 29.95
C GLY A 73 -4.47 -21.39 29.24
N ASP A 74 -4.28 -21.04 27.96
CA ASP A 74 -3.22 -21.56 27.07
C ASP A 74 -1.89 -20.82 27.27
N THR A 75 -1.53 -20.46 28.50
CA THR A 75 -0.28 -19.72 28.77
C THR A 75 0.31 -20.09 30.11
N ASP A 76 1.52 -20.65 30.07
CA ASP A 76 2.30 -21.13 31.22
C ASP A 76 2.73 -20.01 32.19
N ASP A 77 2.61 -18.73 31.81
CA ASP A 77 3.07 -17.62 32.66
C ASP A 77 2.23 -16.31 32.48
N PRO A 78 1.30 -15.98 33.41
CA PRO A 78 0.38 -14.86 33.27
C PRO A 78 1.03 -13.47 33.39
N GLU A 79 2.23 -13.37 33.98
CA GLU A 79 2.99 -12.11 34.10
C GLU A 79 3.69 -11.71 32.79
N LEU A 80 4.12 -12.68 31.96
CA LEU A 80 4.75 -12.44 30.65
C LEU A 80 3.77 -11.92 29.59
N VAL A 81 2.47 -12.11 29.78
CA VAL A 81 1.40 -11.66 28.86
C VAL A 81 0.81 -10.33 29.34
N LYS A 82 1.64 -9.38 29.77
CA LYS A 82 1.15 -8.02 30.02
C LYS A 82 0.93 -7.32 28.67
N PRO A 83 -0.27 -6.79 28.38
CA PRO A 83 -0.49 -6.05 27.13
C PRO A 83 0.41 -4.82 27.13
N MET A 84 1.17 -4.64 26.06
CA MET A 84 2.01 -3.45 25.87
C MET A 84 1.16 -2.17 25.90
N ASN A 85 1.80 -1.05 26.27
CA ASN A 85 1.16 0.26 26.14
C ASN A 85 0.96 0.58 24.64
N ILE A 86 -0.08 1.36 24.32
CA ILE A 86 -0.33 1.90 22.96
C ILE A 86 0.93 2.54 22.38
N TYR A 87 1.68 3.25 23.21
CA TYR A 87 2.91 3.92 22.79
C TYR A 87 3.98 2.92 22.33
N GLU A 88 4.29 1.91 23.15
CA GLU A 88 5.26 0.85 22.82
C GLU A 88 4.82 0.04 21.60
N PHE A 89 3.56 -0.38 21.56
CA PHE A 89 2.98 -1.12 20.43
C PHE A 89 3.10 -0.32 19.11
N THR A 90 2.83 0.99 19.18
CA THR A 90 2.90 1.86 18.01
C THR A 90 4.34 2.10 17.59
N GLN A 91 5.25 2.28 18.53
CA GLN A 91 6.67 2.50 18.25
C GLN A 91 7.29 1.25 17.61
N GLU A 92 7.02 0.07 18.12
CA GLU A 92 7.57 -1.18 17.57
C GLU A 92 7.04 -1.45 16.15
N ARG A 93 5.71 -1.37 15.95
CA ARG A 93 5.08 -1.70 14.66
C ARG A 93 5.14 -0.60 13.59
N TYR A 94 5.29 0.66 14.00
CA TYR A 94 5.18 1.82 13.10
C TYR A 94 6.38 2.79 13.19
N SER A 95 7.48 2.41 13.84
CA SER A 95 8.74 3.20 13.83
C SER A 95 9.22 3.51 12.42
N LYS A 96 9.06 2.55 11.50
CA LYS A 96 9.36 2.75 10.08
C LYS A 96 8.22 3.51 9.40
N LYS A 97 8.33 4.84 9.38
CA LYS A 97 7.48 5.70 8.53
C LYS A 97 7.80 5.40 7.06
N TYR A 98 6.90 4.67 6.40
CA TYR A 98 7.00 4.45 4.96
C TYR A 98 6.66 5.74 4.21
N GLN A 99 7.54 6.16 3.31
CA GLN A 99 7.38 7.39 2.54
C GLN A 99 6.34 7.22 1.41
N TYR A 100 5.08 7.37 1.75
CA TYR A 100 3.94 7.26 0.82
C TYR A 100 3.86 8.43 -0.18
N LYS A 101 4.50 9.57 0.11
CA LYS A 101 4.47 10.77 -0.74
C LYS A 101 4.96 10.48 -2.16
N HIS A 102 6.04 9.72 -2.30
CA HIS A 102 6.57 9.37 -3.62
C HIS A 102 5.58 8.56 -4.46
N PHE A 103 4.88 7.60 -3.84
CA PHE A 103 3.87 6.79 -4.53
C PHE A 103 2.67 7.63 -4.97
N LEU A 104 2.21 8.57 -4.15
CA LEU A 104 1.13 9.49 -4.51
C LEU A 104 1.52 10.44 -5.65
N VAL A 105 2.72 11.03 -5.60
CA VAL A 105 3.19 11.94 -6.66
C VAL A 105 3.30 11.19 -7.99
N ILE A 106 3.91 9.99 -7.99
CA ILE A 106 4.00 9.14 -9.18
C ILE A 106 2.61 8.77 -9.69
N GLY A 107 1.70 8.34 -8.82
CA GLY A 107 0.33 7.97 -9.18
C GLY A 107 -0.46 9.12 -9.82
N ILE A 108 -0.43 10.31 -9.20
CA ILE A 108 -1.12 11.51 -9.71
C ILE A 108 -0.52 11.94 -11.04
N SER A 109 0.82 11.99 -11.16
CA SER A 109 1.49 12.35 -12.41
C SER A 109 1.16 11.39 -13.55
N GLY A 110 1.08 10.08 -13.27
CA GLY A 110 0.68 9.06 -14.25
C GLY A 110 -0.76 9.24 -14.71
N PHE A 111 -1.66 9.63 -13.81
CA PHE A 111 -3.05 9.93 -14.13
C PHE A 111 -3.20 11.14 -15.06
N VAL A 112 -2.50 12.24 -14.74
CA VAL A 112 -2.51 13.45 -15.58
C VAL A 112 -1.96 13.14 -16.97
N PHE A 113 -0.88 12.37 -17.05
CA PHE A 113 -0.28 11.97 -18.32
C PHE A 113 -1.19 11.04 -19.13
N ALA A 114 -1.89 10.10 -18.47
CA ALA A 114 -2.85 9.23 -19.12
C ALA A 114 -4.02 10.01 -19.76
N ILE A 115 -4.56 11.00 -19.04
CA ILE A 115 -5.64 11.86 -19.54
C ILE A 115 -5.16 12.68 -20.75
N PHE A 116 -3.97 13.27 -20.68
CA PHE A 116 -3.40 14.02 -21.80
C PHE A 116 -3.25 13.16 -23.06
N MET A 117 -2.73 11.94 -22.91
CA MET A 117 -2.55 11.00 -24.01
C MET A 117 -3.87 10.39 -24.53
N ALA A 118 -4.96 10.44 -23.77
CA ALA A 118 -6.28 10.00 -24.22
C ALA A 118 -6.99 11.05 -25.07
N VAL A 119 -6.60 12.32 -24.94
CA VAL A 119 -7.21 13.47 -25.64
C VAL A 119 -6.52 13.76 -26.97
N ILE A 120 -5.28 13.31 -27.15
CA ILE A 120 -4.49 13.37 -28.39
C ILE A 120 -4.80 12.17 -29.27
#